data_AF-A0A858ARL8-F1
#
_entry.id   AF-A0A858ARL8-F1
#
_cell.length_a   1.000
_cell.length_b   1.000
_cell.length_c   1.000
_cell.angle_alpha   90.00
_cell.angle_beta   90.00
_cell.angle_gamma   90.00
#
_symmetry.space_group_name_H-M   'P 1'
#
loop_
_entity.id
_entity.type
_entity.pdbx_description
1 polymer ?
#
loop_
_entity_poly.entity_id
_entity_poly.type
_entity_poly.pdbx_seq_one_letter_code
_entity_poly.pdbx_strand_id
1 'polypeptide(L)'
;METRLTKIQKFKMSLWIIGFIFFIVMSTLAVSFGIVLSRTKKIDLNSVITNTKLGFIDNNEPNTIINKVFELNPNAKDLSLKVDEFQIKDDYAIVYALNSNYSKNVKVSFELAIDLATLLEENPFLPVDKWNENNSDIDILKIIDEMYGEQLKDENGEKLPLEVIDKNINAKTVTIKTTKEGYFGKIVFYFLEKPSNN
;
A
#
# COMPACT_ATOMS: atom_id res chain seq x y z
N MET A 1 -82.03 -17.97 17.09
CA MET A 1 -80.97 -18.07 16.05
C MET A 1 -80.11 -16.79 15.95
N GLU A 2 -80.60 -15.63 16.40
CA GLU A 2 -79.91 -14.33 16.32
C GLU A 2 -78.69 -14.13 17.25
N THR A 3 -78.54 -14.92 18.32
CA THR A 3 -77.43 -14.76 19.29
C THR A 3 -76.08 -15.25 18.78
N ARG A 4 -76.05 -16.17 17.80
CA ARG A 4 -74.80 -16.67 17.19
C ARG A 4 -74.26 -15.73 16.12
N LEU A 5 -75.13 -15.09 15.33
CA LEU A 5 -74.75 -14.14 14.29
C LEU A 5 -74.10 -12.89 14.87
N THR A 6 -74.63 -12.36 15.97
CA THR A 6 -74.05 -11.21 16.69
C THR A 6 -72.70 -11.52 17.33
N LYS A 7 -72.52 -12.73 17.87
CA LYS A 7 -71.24 -13.19 18.44
C LYS A 7 -70.15 -13.36 17.36
N ILE A 8 -70.51 -13.90 16.20
CA ILE A 8 -69.59 -14.05 15.05
C ILE A 8 -69.21 -12.68 14.46
N GLN A 9 -70.16 -11.74 14.34
CA GLN A 9 -69.86 -10.39 13.88
C GLN A 9 -68.93 -9.64 14.84
N LYS A 10 -69.17 -9.72 16.16
CA LYS A 10 -68.28 -9.14 17.17
C LYS A 10 -66.89 -9.78 17.16
N PHE A 11 -66.80 -11.10 16.94
CA PHE A 11 -65.52 -11.81 16.80
C PHE A 11 -64.75 -11.37 15.53
N LYS A 12 -65.43 -11.26 14.39
CA LYS A 12 -64.84 -10.75 13.13
C LYS A 12 -64.37 -9.30 13.27
N MET A 13 -65.16 -8.46 13.94
CA MET A 13 -64.82 -7.06 14.20
C MET A 13 -63.61 -6.95 15.13
N SER A 14 -63.53 -7.80 16.17
CA SER A 14 -62.36 -7.90 17.05
C SER A 14 -61.11 -8.37 16.31
N LEU A 15 -61.23 -9.35 15.41
CA LEU A 15 -60.11 -9.85 14.61
C LEU A 15 -59.58 -8.78 13.64
N TRP A 16 -60.47 -7.98 13.04
CA TRP A 16 -60.10 -6.87 12.17
C TRP A 16 -59.37 -5.76 12.93
N ILE A 17 -59.81 -5.44 14.15
CA ILE A 17 -59.15 -4.46 15.03
C ILE A 17 -57.74 -4.92 15.42
N ILE A 18 -57.57 -6.21 15.78
CA ILE A 18 -56.26 -6.77 16.13
C ILE A 18 -55.30 -6.72 14.92
N GLY A 19 -55.79 -7.09 13.73
CA GLY A 19 -55.00 -7.00 12.50
C GLY A 19 -54.58 -5.57 12.17
N PHE A 20 -55.47 -4.60 12.39
CA PHE A 20 -55.18 -3.18 12.17
C PHE A 20 -54.12 -2.65 13.15
N ILE A 21 -54.19 -3.02 14.43
CA ILE A 21 -53.18 -2.65 15.43
C ILE A 21 -51.82 -3.27 15.08
N PHE A 22 -51.78 -4.53 14.68
CA PHE A 22 -50.54 -5.19 14.25
C PHE A 22 -49.90 -4.49 13.06
N PHE A 23 -50.70 -4.06 12.07
CA PHE A 23 -50.22 -3.31 10.92
C PHE A 23 -49.60 -1.97 11.31
N ILE A 24 -50.23 -1.23 12.24
CA ILE A 24 -49.67 0.02 12.77
C ILE A 24 -48.35 -0.22 13.50
N VAL A 25 -48.28 -1.23 14.36
CA VAL A 25 -47.05 -1.54 15.11
C VAL A 25 -45.92 -1.93 14.16
N MET A 26 -46.18 -2.78 13.16
CA MET A 26 -45.18 -3.14 12.14
C MET A 26 -44.75 -1.95 11.28
N SER A 27 -45.69 -1.07 10.90
CA SER A 27 -45.40 0.16 10.17
C SER A 27 -44.48 1.09 10.96
N THR A 28 -44.79 1.33 12.24
CA THR A 28 -43.95 2.18 13.11
C THR A 28 -42.56 1.60 13.30
N LEU A 29 -42.43 0.28 13.48
CA LEU A 29 -41.13 -0.39 13.61
C LEU A 29 -40.29 -0.26 12.32
N ALA A 30 -40.92 -0.40 11.14
CA ALA A 30 -40.26 -0.22 9.85
C ALA A 30 -39.78 1.23 9.64
N VAL A 31 -40.61 2.22 9.99
CA VAL A 31 -40.23 3.64 9.94
C VAL A 31 -39.08 3.94 10.91
N SER A 32 -39.13 3.43 12.14
CA SER A 32 -38.04 3.59 13.12
C SER A 32 -36.74 2.94 12.64
N PHE A 33 -36.79 1.74 12.07
CA PHE A 33 -35.61 1.07 11.52
C PHE A 33 -35.01 1.83 10.33
N GLY A 34 -35.87 2.35 9.43
CA GLY A 34 -35.46 3.22 8.33
C GLY A 34 -34.79 4.52 8.81
N ILE A 35 -35.35 5.16 9.86
CA ILE A 35 -34.78 6.38 10.45
C ILE A 35 -33.43 6.11 11.13
N VAL A 36 -33.27 4.98 11.82
CA VAL A 36 -32.00 4.60 12.47
C VAL A 36 -30.92 4.33 11.43
N LEU A 37 -31.24 3.62 10.34
CA LEU A 37 -30.33 3.42 9.20
C LEU A 37 -29.92 4.74 8.52
N SER A 38 -30.81 5.74 8.53
CA SER A 38 -30.56 7.04 7.90
C SER A 38 -29.62 7.96 8.69
N ARG A 39 -29.29 7.63 9.95
CA ARG A 39 -28.59 8.53 10.90
C ARG A 39 -27.14 8.15 11.19
N THR A 40 -26.55 7.17 10.53
CA THR A 40 -25.10 6.96 10.59
C THR A 40 -24.41 8.00 9.71
N LYS A 41 -23.99 9.12 10.33
CA LYS A 41 -23.14 10.12 9.68
C LYS A 41 -21.86 9.41 9.20
N LYS A 42 -21.65 9.35 7.89
CA LYS A 42 -20.43 8.77 7.33
C LYS A 42 -19.21 9.56 7.80
N ILE A 43 -18.15 8.83 8.13
CA ILE A 43 -16.86 9.38 8.52
C ILE A 43 -16.14 9.81 7.24
N ASP A 44 -15.54 11.01 7.22
CA ASP A 44 -14.73 11.44 6.07
C ASP A 44 -13.42 10.64 6.05
N LEU A 45 -13.06 10.01 4.93
CA LEU A 45 -11.84 9.22 4.85
C LEU A 45 -10.58 10.06 5.09
N ASN A 46 -10.61 11.37 4.76
CA ASN A 46 -9.53 12.32 5.07
C ASN A 46 -9.30 12.52 6.58
N SER A 47 -10.26 12.14 7.43
CA SER A 47 -10.09 12.20 8.89
C SER A 47 -9.22 11.07 9.44
N VAL A 48 -8.99 10.01 8.65
CA VAL A 48 -8.17 8.86 9.03
C VAL A 48 -6.90 8.78 8.20
N ILE A 49 -6.97 9.12 6.91
CA ILE A 49 -5.80 9.27 6.03
C ILE A 49 -5.40 10.75 6.05
N THR A 50 -4.63 11.15 7.07
CA THR A 50 -4.19 12.54 7.25
C THR A 50 -2.88 12.84 6.54
N ASN A 51 -1.99 11.87 6.46
CA ASN A 51 -0.72 11.95 5.73
C ASN A 51 -0.94 11.46 4.30
N THR A 52 -1.15 12.42 3.39
CA THR A 52 -1.44 12.16 1.98
C THR A 52 -0.21 12.25 1.07
N LYS A 53 0.90 12.80 1.56
CA LYS A 53 2.20 12.76 0.88
C LYS A 53 2.93 11.50 1.30
N LEU A 54 3.02 10.53 0.40
CA LEU A 54 3.59 9.21 0.70
C LEU A 54 5.12 9.17 0.59
N GLY A 55 5.71 10.19 -0.05
CA GLY A 55 7.14 10.22 -0.37
C GLY A 55 7.47 9.23 -1.47
N PHE A 56 8.67 8.67 -1.41
CA PHE A 56 9.14 7.67 -2.36
C PHE A 56 8.49 6.30 -2.14
N ILE A 57 8.09 5.67 -3.24
CA ILE A 57 7.58 4.29 -3.28
C ILE A 57 8.24 3.49 -4.40
N ASP A 58 8.40 2.20 -4.19
CA ASP A 58 9.12 1.30 -5.10
C ASP A 58 8.46 1.17 -6.49
N ASN A 59 7.14 1.27 -6.55
CA ASN A 59 6.34 1.20 -7.77
C ASN A 59 4.93 1.75 -7.51
N ASN A 60 4.19 1.97 -8.59
CA ASN A 60 2.83 2.47 -8.56
C ASN A 60 1.77 1.37 -8.42
N GLU A 61 2.12 0.14 -8.01
CA GLU A 61 1.14 -0.93 -7.81
C GLU A 61 0.19 -0.57 -6.66
N PRO A 62 -1.12 -0.90 -6.75
CA PRO A 62 -2.10 -0.57 -5.72
C PRO A 62 -1.70 -1.00 -4.30
N ASN A 63 -1.11 -2.20 -4.17
CA ASN A 63 -0.68 -2.72 -2.87
C ASN A 63 0.48 -1.93 -2.27
N THR A 64 1.43 -1.48 -3.09
CA THR A 64 2.57 -0.66 -2.65
C THR A 64 2.07 0.68 -2.10
N ILE A 65 1.16 1.32 -2.82
CA ILE A 65 0.53 2.58 -2.40
C ILE A 65 -0.24 2.39 -1.09
N ILE A 66 -1.08 1.35 -0.99
CA ILE A 66 -1.87 1.07 0.23
C ILE A 66 -0.98 0.75 1.43
N ASN A 67 0.07 -0.05 1.23
CA ASN A 67 1.03 -0.35 2.30
C ASN A 67 1.70 0.94 2.81
N LYS A 68 2.09 1.85 1.92
CA LYS A 68 2.67 3.14 2.32
C LYS A 68 1.67 4.05 3.01
N VAL A 69 0.40 4.05 2.56
CA VAL A 69 -0.70 4.75 3.26
C VAL A 69 -0.83 4.25 4.70
N PHE A 70 -0.79 2.94 4.92
CA PHE A 70 -0.88 2.34 6.25
C PHE A 70 0.34 2.59 7.13
N GLU A 71 1.53 2.63 6.54
CA GLU A 71 2.77 2.99 7.24
C GLU A 71 2.66 4.40 7.84
N LEU A 72 2.22 5.37 7.03
CA LEU A 72 2.13 6.79 7.42
C LEU A 72 0.84 7.13 8.18
N ASN A 73 -0.19 6.30 8.08
CA ASN A 73 -1.48 6.49 8.75
C ASN A 73 -1.84 5.21 9.52
N PRO A 74 -1.19 4.91 10.68
CA PRO A 74 -1.45 3.67 11.42
C PRO A 74 -2.92 3.47 11.81
N ASN A 75 -3.66 4.56 12.05
CA ASN A 75 -5.10 4.53 12.36
C ASN A 75 -5.96 4.02 11.19
N ALA A 76 -5.41 3.99 9.98
CA ALA A 76 -6.08 3.47 8.79
C ALA A 76 -5.89 1.95 8.60
N LYS A 77 -4.97 1.29 9.32
CA LYS A 77 -4.59 -0.12 9.11
C LYS A 77 -5.74 -1.11 9.22
N ASP A 78 -6.72 -0.81 10.08
CA ASP A 78 -7.90 -1.67 10.27
C ASP A 78 -8.99 -1.42 9.21
N LEU A 79 -8.76 -0.50 8.27
CA LEU A 79 -9.68 -0.20 7.19
C LEU A 79 -9.38 -1.04 5.96
N SER A 80 -10.46 -1.53 5.33
CA SER A 80 -10.38 -2.09 3.99
C SER A 80 -10.31 -0.96 2.96
N LEU A 81 -9.09 -0.56 2.61
CA LEU A 81 -8.79 0.44 1.58
C LEU A 81 -8.50 -0.22 0.23
N LYS A 82 -8.77 0.51 -0.84
CA LYS A 82 -8.35 0.15 -2.20
C LYS A 82 -7.91 1.39 -2.98
N VAL A 83 -7.07 1.13 -3.97
CA VAL A 83 -6.76 2.03 -5.07
C VAL A 83 -7.25 1.35 -6.35
N ASP A 84 -7.89 2.11 -7.22
CA ASP A 84 -8.26 1.64 -8.55
C ASP A 84 -7.10 1.92 -9.50
N GLU A 85 -6.61 0.91 -10.21
CA GLU A 85 -5.47 1.03 -11.14
C GLU A 85 -5.71 2.12 -12.19
N PHE A 86 -6.95 2.30 -12.64
CA PHE A 86 -7.32 3.36 -13.59
C PHE A 86 -7.24 4.78 -13.01
N GLN A 87 -7.08 4.92 -11.69
CA GLN A 87 -6.97 6.19 -10.98
C GLN A 87 -5.56 6.45 -10.46
N ILE A 88 -4.59 5.64 -10.87
CA ILE A 88 -3.17 5.84 -10.61
C ILE A 88 -2.59 6.67 -11.76
N LYS A 89 -1.91 7.75 -11.39
CA LYS A 89 -1.10 8.57 -12.30
C LYS A 89 0.35 8.55 -11.83
N ASP A 90 1.22 9.20 -12.60
CA ASP A 90 2.66 9.20 -12.36
C ASP A 90 3.05 9.65 -10.94
N ASP A 91 2.32 10.61 -10.37
CA ASP A 91 2.64 11.27 -9.09
C ASP A 91 1.52 11.18 -8.04
N TYR A 92 0.40 10.52 -8.33
CA TYR A 92 -0.71 10.38 -7.37
C TYR A 92 -1.64 9.20 -7.63
N ALA A 93 -2.38 8.84 -6.59
CA ALA A 93 -3.50 7.89 -6.67
C ALA A 93 -4.71 8.36 -5.85
N ILE A 94 -5.86 7.77 -6.13
CA ILE A 94 -7.09 7.98 -5.36
C ILE A 94 -7.38 6.73 -4.53
N VAL A 95 -7.39 6.90 -3.21
CA VAL A 95 -7.71 5.87 -2.23
C VAL A 95 -9.17 5.98 -1.82
N TYR A 96 -9.86 4.85 -1.76
CA TYR A 96 -11.22 4.76 -1.26
C TYR A 96 -11.38 3.61 -0.27
N ALA A 97 -12.35 3.74 0.62
CA ALA A 97 -12.71 2.68 1.56
C ALA A 97 -13.82 1.80 0.98
N LEU A 98 -13.72 0.49 1.18
CA LEU A 98 -14.78 -0.46 0.84
C LEU A 98 -15.93 -0.42 1.86
N ASN A 99 -15.64 0.06 3.06
CA ASN A 99 -16.63 0.18 4.11
C ASN A 99 -17.54 1.40 3.86
N SER A 100 -18.86 1.15 3.77
CA SER A 100 -19.88 2.17 3.51
C SER A 100 -20.02 3.22 4.62
N ASN A 101 -19.43 2.98 5.80
CA ASN A 101 -19.34 3.94 6.90
C ASN A 101 -18.42 5.13 6.58
N TYR A 102 -17.53 5.00 5.59
CA TYR A 102 -16.66 6.07 5.15
C TYR A 102 -17.21 6.75 3.89
N SER A 103 -16.93 8.05 3.78
CA SER A 103 -17.31 8.88 2.64
C SER A 103 -16.12 9.65 2.11
N LYS A 104 -16.22 10.03 0.83
CA LYS A 104 -15.18 10.69 0.04
C LYS A 104 -13.94 9.84 -0.17
N ASN A 105 -13.30 10.06 -1.31
CA ASN A 105 -12.03 9.45 -1.64
C ASN A 105 -10.90 10.42 -1.24
N VAL A 106 -9.72 9.87 -1.01
CA VAL A 106 -8.54 10.64 -0.62
C VAL A 106 -7.54 10.60 -1.75
N LYS A 107 -7.10 11.77 -2.21
CA LYS A 107 -5.97 11.87 -3.13
C LYS A 107 -4.68 11.78 -2.32
N VAL A 108 -3.82 10.84 -2.69
CA VAL A 108 -2.48 10.68 -2.14
C VAL A 108 -1.44 10.90 -3.22
N SER A 109 -0.33 11.56 -2.90
CA SER A 109 0.76 11.85 -3.83
C SER A 109 2.03 11.09 -3.46
N PHE A 110 2.80 10.67 -4.45
CA PHE A 110 4.05 9.92 -4.27
C PHE A 110 5.05 10.24 -5.38
N GLU A 111 6.29 9.84 -5.16
CA GLU A 111 7.35 9.83 -6.16
C GLU A 111 7.84 8.39 -6.33
N LEU A 112 8.16 7.99 -7.56
CA LEU A 112 8.70 6.66 -7.81
C LEU A 112 10.19 6.65 -7.45
N ALA A 113 10.56 5.74 -6.57
CA ALA A 113 11.95 5.48 -6.25
C ALA A 113 12.65 4.82 -7.45
N ILE A 114 13.94 5.07 -7.58
CA ILE A 114 14.80 4.46 -8.60
C ILE A 114 15.32 3.13 -8.06
N ASP A 115 15.13 2.04 -8.81
CA ASP A 115 15.77 0.77 -8.47
C ASP A 115 17.28 0.93 -8.69
N LEU A 116 18.06 0.77 -7.62
CA LEU A 116 19.51 0.89 -7.65
C LEU A 116 20.14 -0.02 -8.71
N ALA A 117 19.56 -1.20 -8.97
CA ALA A 117 20.04 -2.12 -10.00
C ALA A 117 19.91 -1.58 -11.43
N THR A 118 18.99 -0.64 -11.67
CA THR A 118 18.77 -0.05 -13.00
C THR A 118 19.77 1.04 -13.36
N LEU A 119 20.58 1.50 -12.39
CA LEU A 119 21.66 2.47 -12.64
C LEU A 119 22.84 1.85 -13.40
N LEU A 120 22.91 0.52 -13.46
CA LEU A 120 23.97 -0.21 -14.16
C LEU A 120 23.42 -0.83 -15.44
N GLU A 121 24.12 -0.63 -16.55
CA GLU A 121 23.68 -1.12 -17.86
C GLU A 121 23.71 -2.65 -17.98
N GLU A 122 24.55 -3.31 -17.19
CA GLU A 122 24.76 -4.76 -17.20
C GLU A 122 24.97 -5.31 -15.79
N ASN A 123 24.88 -6.64 -15.66
CA ASN A 123 25.25 -7.33 -14.42
C ASN A 123 26.69 -6.96 -14.04
N PRO A 124 26.93 -6.35 -12.88
CA PRO A 124 28.25 -5.84 -12.59
C PRO A 124 29.20 -6.94 -12.11
N PHE A 125 30.43 -6.85 -12.60
CA PHE A 125 31.51 -7.77 -12.28
C PHE A 125 32.69 -7.01 -11.70
N LEU A 126 33.28 -7.57 -10.66
CA LEU A 126 34.51 -7.09 -10.07
C LEU A 126 35.66 -8.06 -10.43
N PRO A 127 36.89 -7.58 -10.62
CA PRO A 127 38.03 -8.43 -10.92
C PRO A 127 38.30 -9.40 -9.76
N VAL A 128 38.38 -10.70 -10.03
CA VAL A 128 38.61 -11.71 -8.98
C VAL A 128 39.95 -11.55 -8.25
N ASP A 129 40.96 -10.95 -8.89
CA ASP A 129 42.26 -10.64 -8.27
C ASP A 129 42.14 -9.55 -7.18
N LYS A 130 41.08 -8.75 -7.22
CA LYS A 130 40.72 -7.80 -6.16
C LYS A 130 39.94 -8.45 -5.01
N TRP A 131 39.54 -9.71 -5.15
CA TRP A 131 38.86 -10.46 -4.08
C TRP A 131 39.84 -10.90 -3.00
N ASN A 132 39.53 -10.58 -1.75
CA ASN A 132 40.17 -11.14 -0.58
C ASN A 132 39.10 -11.29 0.51
N GLU A 133 39.05 -12.46 1.14
CA GLU A 133 38.05 -12.81 2.16
C GLU A 133 38.13 -11.88 3.39
N ASN A 134 39.28 -11.25 3.59
CA ASN A 134 39.53 -10.28 4.66
C ASN A 134 39.28 -8.82 4.23
N ASN A 135 38.81 -8.58 3.00
CA ASN A 135 38.50 -7.22 2.56
C ASN A 135 37.45 -6.60 3.49
N SER A 136 37.78 -5.41 4.01
CA SER A 136 36.80 -4.61 4.73
C SER A 136 35.72 -4.12 3.76
N ASP A 137 34.57 -3.72 4.30
CA ASP A 137 33.50 -3.15 3.48
C ASP A 137 33.96 -1.87 2.77
N ILE A 138 34.82 -1.09 3.42
CA ILE A 138 35.41 0.13 2.85
C ILE A 138 36.29 -0.19 1.64
N ASP A 139 37.11 -1.25 1.72
CA ASP A 139 37.97 -1.66 0.59
C ASP A 139 37.12 -2.09 -0.61
N ILE A 140 36.04 -2.83 -0.36
CA ILE A 140 35.10 -3.28 -1.39
C ILE A 140 34.40 -2.08 -2.03
N LEU A 141 33.90 -1.15 -1.23
CA LEU A 141 33.24 0.05 -1.73
C LEU A 141 34.19 0.92 -2.55
N LYS A 142 35.48 0.97 -2.19
CA LYS A 142 36.49 1.67 -2.99
C LYS A 142 36.70 1.01 -4.35
N ILE A 143 36.76 -0.33 -4.41
CA ILE A 143 36.86 -1.06 -5.68
C ILE A 143 35.62 -0.79 -6.56
N ILE A 144 34.43 -0.80 -5.96
CA ILE A 144 33.18 -0.49 -6.67
C ILE A 144 33.20 0.96 -7.18
N ASP A 145 33.63 1.92 -6.37
CA ASP A 145 33.73 3.33 -6.76
C ASP A 145 34.73 3.54 -7.92
N GLU A 146 35.88 2.86 -7.89
CA GLU A 146 36.88 2.91 -8.97
C GLU A 146 36.32 2.43 -10.32
N MET A 147 35.38 1.49 -10.32
CA MET A 147 34.85 0.86 -11.53
C MET A 147 33.49 1.43 -11.98
N TYR A 148 32.62 1.73 -11.04
CA TYR A 148 31.20 2.05 -11.27
C TYR A 148 30.78 3.39 -10.65
N GLY A 149 31.70 4.12 -10.00
CA GLY A 149 31.37 5.37 -9.31
C GLY A 149 30.82 6.48 -10.22
N GLU A 150 31.06 6.40 -11.53
CA GLU A 150 30.44 7.33 -12.50
C GLU A 150 28.98 7.01 -12.80
N GLN A 151 28.58 5.73 -12.74
CA GLN A 151 27.20 5.27 -12.94
C GLN A 151 26.39 5.38 -11.64
N LEU A 152 27.04 5.18 -10.49
CA LEU A 152 26.43 5.21 -9.16
C LEU A 152 26.38 6.63 -8.58
N LYS A 153 25.79 7.54 -9.35
CA LYS A 153 25.55 8.94 -8.98
C LYS A 153 24.06 9.24 -8.91
N ASP A 154 23.69 10.23 -8.12
CA ASP A 154 22.33 10.76 -8.09
C ASP A 154 22.04 11.68 -9.27
N GLU A 155 20.81 12.18 -9.38
CA GLU A 155 20.39 13.07 -10.47
C GLU A 155 21.18 14.40 -10.54
N ASN A 156 21.90 14.77 -9.47
CA ASN A 156 22.75 15.95 -9.42
C ASN A 156 24.22 15.64 -9.77
N GLY A 157 24.54 14.36 -10.03
CA GLY A 157 25.89 13.88 -10.29
C GLY A 157 26.72 13.66 -9.03
N GLU A 158 26.11 13.65 -7.84
CA GLU A 158 26.81 13.33 -6.59
C GLU A 158 26.88 11.83 -6.38
N LYS A 159 27.97 11.33 -5.80
CA LYS A 159 28.14 9.90 -5.54
C LYS A 159 27.10 9.39 -4.54
N LEU A 160 26.49 8.25 -4.85
CA LEU A 160 25.55 7.63 -3.92
C LEU A 160 26.29 7.11 -2.67
N PRO A 161 25.73 7.30 -1.45
CA PRO A 161 26.24 6.72 -0.22
C PRO A 161 25.91 5.23 -0.16
N LEU A 162 26.89 4.39 -0.51
CA LEU A 162 26.72 2.94 -0.60
C LEU A 162 27.12 2.23 0.71
N GLU A 163 26.44 1.13 1.01
CA GLU A 163 26.72 0.24 2.13
C GLU A 163 26.75 -1.22 1.65
N VAL A 164 27.71 -2.00 2.14
CA VAL A 164 27.73 -3.45 1.98
C VAL A 164 26.75 -4.07 2.96
N ILE A 165 25.84 -4.91 2.47
CA ILE A 165 24.83 -5.59 3.31
C ILE A 165 25.06 -7.09 3.43
N ASP A 166 25.77 -7.69 2.47
CA ASP A 166 26.09 -9.11 2.50
C ASP A 166 27.38 -9.39 1.72
N LYS A 167 28.15 -10.37 2.19
CA LYS A 167 29.37 -10.87 1.56
C LYS A 167 29.31 -12.39 1.55
N ASN A 168 29.18 -12.98 0.37
CA ASN A 168 29.21 -14.42 0.22
C ASN A 168 30.59 -14.86 -0.24
N ILE A 169 31.38 -15.41 0.68
CA ILE A 169 32.76 -15.83 0.42
C ILE A 169 32.81 -16.96 -0.62
N ASN A 170 31.94 -17.95 -0.49
CA ASN A 170 31.93 -19.13 -1.36
C ASN A 170 31.52 -18.78 -2.79
N ALA A 171 30.50 -17.93 -2.94
CA ALA A 171 30.03 -17.46 -4.23
C ALA A 171 30.87 -16.29 -4.78
N LYS A 172 31.79 -15.74 -3.97
CA LYS A 172 32.54 -14.51 -4.23
C LYS A 172 31.64 -13.38 -4.73
N THR A 173 30.59 -13.10 -3.95
CA THR A 173 29.67 -12.01 -4.25
C THR A 173 29.59 -11.02 -3.11
N VAL A 174 29.32 -9.76 -3.48
CA VAL A 174 29.03 -8.68 -2.54
C VAL A 174 27.70 -8.07 -2.93
N THR A 175 26.83 -7.92 -1.95
CA THR A 175 25.58 -7.20 -2.13
C THR A 175 25.69 -5.84 -1.47
N ILE A 176 25.33 -4.78 -2.21
CA ILE A 176 25.28 -3.41 -1.70
C ILE A 176 23.88 -2.83 -1.82
N LYS A 177 23.64 -1.78 -1.03
CA LYS A 177 22.49 -0.87 -1.16
C LYS A 177 22.99 0.58 -1.03
N THR A 178 22.10 1.55 -1.26
CA THR A 178 22.31 2.95 -0.91
C THR A 178 21.48 3.33 0.31
N THR A 179 21.95 4.32 1.08
CA THR A 179 21.17 4.95 2.16
C THR A 179 20.46 6.23 1.73
N LYS A 180 20.69 6.68 0.50
CA LYS A 180 20.04 7.87 -0.06
C LYS A 180 18.54 7.59 -0.27
N GLU A 181 17.70 8.50 0.20
CA GLU A 181 16.26 8.47 -0.11
C GLU A 181 16.02 8.62 -1.62
N GLY A 182 14.91 8.06 -2.11
CA GLY A 182 14.60 8.06 -3.54
C GLY A 182 15.16 6.86 -4.31
N TYR A 183 15.86 5.97 -3.63
CA TYR A 183 16.40 4.74 -4.21
C TYR A 183 15.93 3.52 -3.41
N PHE A 184 15.73 2.40 -4.09
CA PHE A 184 15.39 1.13 -3.47
C PHE A 184 16.18 -0.01 -4.12
N GLY A 185 15.98 -1.24 -3.65
CA GLY A 185 16.64 -2.41 -4.21
C GLY A 185 18.09 -2.58 -3.74
N LYS A 186 18.82 -3.42 -4.45
CA LYS A 186 20.19 -3.83 -4.12
C LYS A 186 20.93 -4.24 -5.38
N ILE A 187 22.25 -4.07 -5.38
CA ILE A 187 23.12 -4.54 -6.46
C ILE A 187 23.95 -5.70 -5.94
N VAL A 188 24.04 -6.77 -6.72
CA VAL A 188 24.94 -7.90 -6.44
C VAL A 188 26.11 -7.84 -7.42
N PHE A 189 27.31 -7.67 -6.89
CA PHE A 189 28.55 -7.72 -7.63
C PHE A 189 29.14 -9.13 -7.56
N TYR A 190 29.58 -9.64 -8.71
CA TYR A 190 30.23 -10.94 -8.82
C TYR A 190 31.73 -10.76 -9.08
N PHE A 191 32.57 -11.40 -8.28
CA PHE A 191 34.01 -11.40 -8.52
C PHE A 191 34.37 -12.51 -9.50
N LEU A 192 34.58 -12.16 -10.77
CA LEU A 192 34.88 -13.10 -11.84
C LEU A 192 36.25 -12.79 -12.49
N GLU A 193 36.86 -13.81 -13.09
CA GLU A 193 37.92 -13.59 -14.06
C GLU A 193 37.30 -12.89 -15.27
N LYS A 194 37.91 -11.79 -15.73
CA LYS A 194 37.50 -11.15 -16.97
C LYS A 194 37.53 -12.23 -18.07
N PRO A 195 36.44 -12.44 -18.84
CA PRO A 195 36.48 -13.40 -19.92
C PRO A 195 37.66 -13.05 -20.83
N SER A 196 38.53 -14.03 -21.08
CA SER A 196 39.60 -13.88 -22.07
C SER A 196 38.92 -13.59 -23.40
N ASN A 197 39.04 -12.35 -23.89
CA ASN A 197 38.68 -12.02 -25.27
C ASN A 197 39.66 -12.78 -26.17
N ASN A 198 39.28 -13.99 -26.58
CA ASN A 198 39.90 -14.69 -27.70
C ASN A 198 39.46 -14.06 -29.02
#